data_AF-A0A1J4SG60-F1
#
_entry.id   AF-A0A1J4SG60-F1
#
_cell.length_a   1.000
_cell.length_b   1.000
_cell.length_c   1.000
_cell.angle_alpha   90.00
_cell.angle_beta   90.00
_cell.angle_gamma   90.00
#
_symmetry.space_group_name_H-M   'P 1'
#
loop_
_entity.id
_entity.type
_entity.pdbx_description
1 polymer ?
#
loop_
_entity_poly.entity_id
_entity_poly.type
_entity_poly.pdbx_seq_one_letter_code
_entity_poly.pdbx_strand_id
1 'polypeptide(L)'
;MPAIVEADRAATASPDPGVLRELRRIPGVGKSIAVDLWSLGLRAVEDLRGRDPQELYARLEALAGCHVDRCMLYVLRCAVYFAEAPAPDPQRLKWWAWKD
;
A
#
# COMPACT_ATOMS: atom_id res chain seq x y z
N MET A 1 -15.25 -6.38 25.69
CA MET A 1 -14.09 -6.39 24.78
C MET A 1 -14.31 -5.29 23.74
N PRO A 2 -13.93 -4.03 23.98
CA PRO A 2 -13.92 -3.04 22.90
C PRO A 2 -12.59 -3.13 22.16
N ALA A 3 -12.66 -3.36 20.85
CA ALA A 3 -11.56 -3.15 19.93
C ALA A 3 -11.26 -1.64 19.90
N ILE A 4 -10.12 -1.26 20.47
CA ILE A 4 -9.54 0.07 20.33
C ILE A 4 -9.20 0.30 18.87
N VAL A 5 -10.00 1.12 18.19
CA VAL A 5 -9.60 1.84 16.97
C VAL A 5 -8.64 2.93 17.42
N GLU A 6 -7.33 2.67 17.38
CA GLU A 6 -6.33 3.73 17.39
C GLU A 6 -6.07 4.16 15.94
N ALA A 7 -7.05 4.86 15.38
CA ALA A 7 -6.79 5.80 14.32
C ALA A 7 -6.20 7.06 14.97
N ASP A 8 -5.18 7.64 14.33
CA ASP A 8 -4.53 8.91 14.67
C ASP A 8 -3.28 8.83 15.57
N ARG A 9 -2.17 8.37 14.98
CA ARG A 9 -0.81 8.75 15.42
C ARG A 9 0.24 8.53 14.34
N ALA A 10 0.21 9.31 13.26
CA ALA A 10 1.31 9.28 12.30
C ALA A 10 1.43 10.57 11.50
N ALA A 11 1.87 11.65 12.16
CA ALA A 11 2.41 12.81 11.47
C ALA A 11 3.89 13.08 11.79
N THR A 12 4.56 12.28 12.65
CA THR A 12 5.94 12.57 13.11
C THR A 12 6.83 11.36 13.41
N ALA A 13 6.42 10.12 13.12
CA ALA A 13 7.24 8.95 13.41
C ALA A 13 8.22 8.61 12.26
N SER A 14 9.41 8.10 12.57
CA SER A 14 10.24 7.43 11.55
C SER A 14 9.57 6.11 11.14
N PRO A 15 9.73 5.64 9.90
CA PRO A 15 9.07 4.42 9.45
C PRO A 15 9.54 3.21 10.26
N ASP A 16 8.58 2.46 10.79
CA ASP A 16 8.85 1.26 11.59
C ASP A 16 9.43 0.14 10.69
N PRO A 17 10.64 -0.37 10.97
CA PRO A 17 11.25 -1.43 10.17
C PRO A 17 10.42 -2.71 10.06
N GLY A 18 9.64 -3.04 11.09
CA GLY A 18 8.71 -4.17 11.12
C GLY A 18 7.57 -3.99 10.13
N VAL A 19 6.96 -2.80 10.12
CA VAL A 19 5.92 -2.43 9.15
C VAL A 19 6.46 -2.42 7.73
N LEU A 20 7.64 -1.83 7.51
CA LEU A 20 8.26 -1.82 6.18
C LEU A 20 8.55 -3.24 5.69
N ARG A 21 8.94 -4.16 6.56
CA ARG A 21 9.14 -5.57 6.21
C ARG A 21 7.83 -6.25 5.85
N GLU A 22 6.75 -5.96 6.57
CA GLU A 22 5.41 -6.49 6.31
C GLU A 22 4.89 -6.04 4.94
N LEU A 23 4.93 -4.73 4.66
CA LEU A 23 4.47 -4.17 3.38
C LEU A 23 5.30 -4.66 2.18
N ARG A 24 6.57 -5.01 2.40
CA ARG A 24 7.45 -5.62 1.38
C ARG A 24 7.12 -7.08 1.05
N ARG A 25 6.15 -7.71 1.74
CA ARG A 25 5.62 -9.02 1.33
C ARG A 25 4.84 -8.93 0.02
N ILE A 26 4.34 -7.74 -0.31
CA ILE A 26 3.59 -7.49 -1.52
C ILE A 26 4.55 -7.59 -2.73
N PRO A 27 4.24 -8.43 -3.72
CA PRO A 27 5.06 -8.55 -4.92
C PRO A 27 5.18 -7.21 -5.66
N GLY A 28 6.42 -6.82 -5.97
CA GLY A 28 6.72 -5.53 -6.63
C GLY A 28 6.87 -4.33 -5.69
N VAL A 29 6.65 -4.50 -4.37
CA VAL A 29 6.84 -3.43 -3.38
C VAL A 29 8.28 -3.43 -2.86
N GLY A 30 9.04 -2.40 -3.25
CA GLY A 30 10.38 -2.13 -2.75
C GLY A 30 10.40 -1.31 -1.46
N LYS A 31 11.60 -0.92 -1.01
CA LYS A 31 11.77 -0.09 0.20
C LYS A 31 11.06 1.26 0.09
N SER A 32 11.22 1.96 -1.04
CA SER A 32 10.60 3.28 -1.25
C SER A 32 9.07 3.19 -1.21
N ILE A 33 8.50 2.22 -1.93
CA ILE A 33 7.06 2.01 -1.99
C ILE A 33 6.50 1.63 -0.60
N ALA A 34 7.23 0.82 0.18
CA ALA A 34 6.82 0.50 1.54
C ALA A 34 6.79 1.75 2.45
N VAL A 35 7.70 2.70 2.25
CA VAL A 35 7.68 4.01 2.94
C VAL A 35 6.52 4.87 2.47
N ASP A 36 6.18 4.84 1.19
CA ASP A 36 5.02 5.55 0.64
C ASP A 36 3.71 5.01 1.23
N LEU A 37 3.56 3.69 1.28
CA LEU A 37 2.43 3.02 1.92
C LEU A 37 2.36 3.33 3.43
N TRP A 38 3.51 3.36 4.10
CA TRP A 38 3.58 3.78 5.50
C TRP A 38 3.15 5.26 5.68
N SER A 39 3.55 6.14 4.75
CA SER A 39 3.16 7.56 4.74
C SER A 39 1.67 7.76 4.49
N LEU A 40 1.04 6.85 3.73
CA LEU A 40 -0.41 6.78 3.56
C LEU A 40 -1.16 6.29 4.81
N GLY A 41 -0.45 5.94 5.88
CA GLY A 41 -1.03 5.43 7.13
C GLY A 41 -1.25 3.92 7.16
N LEU A 42 -0.78 3.17 6.16
CA LEU A 42 -0.89 1.71 6.13
C LEU A 42 0.18 1.09 7.02
N ARG A 43 -0.19 0.08 7.80
CA ARG A 43 0.68 -0.58 8.78
C ARG A 43 0.83 -2.07 8.52
N ALA A 44 -0.09 -2.67 7.79
CA ALA A 44 -0.02 -4.07 7.38
C ALA A 44 -0.63 -4.26 5.98
N VAL A 45 -0.39 -5.44 5.39
CA VAL A 45 -0.98 -5.80 4.09
C VAL A 45 -2.51 -5.81 4.20
N GLU A 46 -3.04 -6.22 5.35
CA GLU A 46 -4.47 -6.30 5.63
C GLU A 46 -5.17 -4.93 5.56
N ASP A 47 -4.46 -3.83 5.82
CA ASP A 47 -5.02 -2.46 5.76
C ASP A 47 -5.38 -2.02 4.33
N LEU A 48 -4.84 -2.72 3.32
CA LEU A 48 -5.16 -2.51 1.91
C LEU A 48 -6.47 -3.18 1.50
N ARG A 49 -6.99 -4.14 2.27
CA ARG A 49 -8.23 -4.85 1.93
C ARG A 49 -9.41 -3.88 1.87
N GLY A 50 -10.16 -3.89 0.76
CA GLY A 50 -11.31 -3.01 0.57
C GLY A 50 -10.96 -1.54 0.37
N ARG A 51 -9.69 -1.19 0.18
CA ARG A 51 -9.27 0.15 -0.22
C ARG A 51 -9.36 0.30 -1.74
N ASP A 52 -9.76 1.48 -2.20
CA ASP A 52 -9.70 1.81 -3.63
C ASP A 52 -8.26 2.21 -4.02
N PRO A 53 -7.62 1.50 -4.98
CA PRO A 53 -6.28 1.84 -5.46
C PRO A 53 -6.15 3.26 -6.03
N GLN A 54 -7.20 3.79 -6.67
CA GLN A 54 -7.21 5.17 -7.17
C GLN A 54 -7.27 6.19 -6.05
N GLU A 55 -8.04 5.93 -4.99
CA GLU A 55 -8.03 6.82 -3.82
C GLU A 55 -6.66 6.83 -3.13
N LEU A 56 -6.03 5.65 -2.97
CA LEU A 56 -4.68 5.55 -2.42
C LEU A 56 -3.67 6.32 -3.29
N TYR A 57 -3.80 6.22 -4.61
CA TYR A 57 -2.95 6.92 -5.56
C TYR A 57 -3.13 8.45 -5.47
N ALA A 58 -4.37 8.94 -5.46
CA ALA A 58 -4.66 10.37 -5.31
C ALA A 58 -4.13 10.93 -3.98
N ARG A 59 -4.26 10.17 -2.89
CA ARG A 59 -3.66 10.53 -1.59
C ARG A 59 -2.14 10.56 -1.66
N LEU A 60 -1.52 9.64 -2.40
CA LEU A 60 -0.07 9.61 -2.55
C LEU A 60 0.43 10.83 -3.32
N GLU A 61 -0.25 11.23 -4.41
CA GLU A 61 0.05 12.47 -5.13
C GLU A 61 -0.10 13.70 -4.23
N ALA A 62 -1.16 13.74 -3.41
CA ALA A 62 -1.37 14.81 -2.44
C ALA A 62 -0.25 14.88 -1.38
N LEU A 63 0.23 13.73 -0.90
CA LEU A 63 1.36 13.65 0.05
C LEU A 63 2.69 14.01 -0.61
N ALA A 64 2.92 13.57 -1.85
CA ALA A 64 4.13 13.88 -2.60
C ALA A 64 4.18 15.36 -3.03
N GLY A 65 3.03 16.02 -3.14
CA GLY A 65 2.91 17.39 -3.62
C GLY A 65 3.17 17.54 -5.11
N CYS A 66 3.24 16.44 -5.85
CA CYS A 66 3.49 16.40 -7.29
C CYS A 66 2.76 15.23 -7.94
N HIS A 67 2.69 15.24 -9.27
CA HIS A 67 2.20 14.10 -10.02
C HIS A 67 3.17 12.92 -9.84
N VAL A 68 2.65 11.79 -9.38
CA VAL A 68 3.40 10.54 -9.27
C VAL A 68 3.26 9.79 -10.58
N ASP A 69 4.24 8.97 -10.95
CA ASP A 69 4.11 8.17 -12.17
C ASP A 69 2.94 7.19 -12.07
N ARG A 70 2.17 7.05 -13.15
CA ARG A 70 1.03 6.11 -13.24
C ARG A 70 1.42 4.65 -12.97
N CYS A 71 2.70 4.28 -13.09
CA CYS A 71 3.18 2.95 -12.70
C CYS A 71 2.90 2.64 -11.22
N MET A 72 2.84 3.65 -10.36
CA MET A 72 2.52 3.49 -8.95
C MET A 72 1.07 3.06 -8.71
N LEU A 73 0.13 3.55 -9.54
CA LEU A 73 -1.27 3.07 -9.51
C LEU A 73 -1.34 1.55 -9.78
N TYR A 74 -0.51 1.03 -10.68
CA TYR A 74 -0.48 -0.40 -11.00
C TYR A 74 0.05 -1.23 -9.82
N VAL A 75 1.05 -0.71 -9.11
CA VAL A 75 1.54 -1.32 -7.87
C VAL A 75 0.45 -1.31 -6.79
N LEU A 76 -0.28 -0.20 -6.63
CA LEU A 76 -1.39 -0.11 -5.67
C LEU A 76 -2.53 -1.09 -5.99
N ARG A 77 -2.88 -1.26 -7.27
CA ARG A 77 -3.85 -2.28 -7.71
C ARG A 77 -3.39 -3.70 -7.37
N CYS A 78 -2.12 -4.00 -7.65
CA CYS A 78 -1.51 -5.28 -7.28
C CYS A 78 -1.51 -5.50 -5.76
N ALA A 79 -1.22 -4.45 -4.99
CA ALA A 79 -1.17 -4.47 -3.53
C ALA A 79 -2.55 -4.77 -2.91
N VAL A 80 -3.59 -4.08 -3.37
CA VAL A 80 -4.98 -4.34 -2.93
C VAL A 80 -5.41 -5.75 -3.30
N TYR A 81 -5.15 -6.19 -4.54
CA TYR A 81 -5.47 -7.56 -4.97
C TYR A 81 -4.75 -8.62 -4.10
N PHE A 82 -3.47 -8.40 -3.78
CA PHE A 82 -2.71 -9.30 -2.91
C PHE A 82 -3.29 -9.38 -1.49
N ALA A 83 -3.82 -8.27 -0.95
CA ALA A 83 -4.46 -8.23 0.36
C ALA A 83 -5.86 -8.87 0.37
N GLU A 84 -6.57 -8.81 -0.75
CA GLU A 84 -7.92 -9.36 -0.91
C GLU A 84 -7.93 -10.85 -1.21
N ALA A 85 -6.98 -11.35 -1.99
CA ALA A 85 -6.95 -12.72 -2.45
C ALA A 85 -6.24 -13.65 -1.43
N PRO A 86 -6.94 -14.63 -0.81
CA PRO A 86 -6.32 -15.60 0.10
C PRO A 86 -5.32 -16.53 -0.61
N ALA A 87 -5.55 -16.78 -1.91
CA ALA A 87 -4.70 -17.56 -2.80
C ALA A 87 -4.54 -16.78 -4.12
N PRO A 88 -3.66 -15.76 -4.17
CA PRO A 88 -3.54 -14.92 -5.35
C PRO A 88 -2.90 -15.68 -6.51
N ASP A 89 -3.48 -15.55 -7.71
CA ASP A 89 -2.88 -16.04 -8.95
C ASP A 89 -1.48 -15.42 -9.16
N PRO A 90 -0.40 -16.23 -9.23
CA PRO A 90 0.97 -15.76 -9.45
C PRO A 90 1.15 -14.90 -10.70
N GLN A 91 0.31 -15.07 -11.73
CA GLN A 91 0.37 -14.26 -12.95
C GLN A 91 -0.12 -12.83 -12.68
N ARG A 92 -1.12 -12.67 -11.81
CA ARG A 92 -1.69 -11.37 -11.42
C ARG A 92 -0.89 -10.67 -10.32
N LEU A 93 0.09 -11.35 -9.72
CA LEU A 93 1.05 -10.74 -8.78
C LEU A 93 2.15 -9.93 -9.47
N LYS A 94 2.19 -9.96 -10.80
CA LYS A 94 3.07 -9.12 -11.58
C LYS A 94 2.43 -7.75 -11.70
N TRP A 95 3.07 -6.71 -11.18
CA TRP A 95 2.51 -5.34 -11.21
C TRP A 95 2.13 -4.89 -12.63
N TRP A 96 2.87 -5.33 -13.66
CA TRP A 96 2.56 -5.00 -15.06
C TRP A 96 1.28 -5.64 -15.58
N ALA A 97 0.68 -6.60 -14.87
CA ALA A 97 -0.64 -7.13 -15.20
C ALA A 97 -1.77 -6.12 -14.94
N TRP A 98 -1.48 -5.01 -14.24
CA TRP A 98 -2.46 -4.00 -13.81
C TRP A 98 -2.37 -2.69 -14.59
N LYS A 99 -1.67 -2.70 -15.72
CA LYS A 99 -1.36 -1.53 -16.55
C LYS A 99 -2.52 -1.00 -17.41
N ASP A 100 -3.61 -1.75 -17.51
CA ASP A 100 -4.82 -1.39 -18.27
C ASP A 100 -5.54 -0.15 -17.71
#